data_AF-A0A7K8BRA2-F1
#
_entry.id   AF-A0A7K8BRA2-F1
#
_cell.length_a   1.000
_cell.length_b   1.000
_cell.length_c   1.000
_cell.angle_alpha   90.00
_cell.angle_beta   90.00
_cell.angle_gamma   90.00
#
_symmetry.space_group_name_H-M   'P 1'
#
loop_
_entity.id
_entity.type
_entity.pdbx_description
1 polymer ?
#
loop_
_entity_poly.entity_id
_entity_poly.type
_entity_poly.pdbx_seq_one_letter_code
_entity_poly.pdbx_strand_id
1 'polypeptide(L)'
;INELTAPGARFYLGVAEDADVGSNSLQGYELETNEYFAVEMKESQDGSKFAELVLRHSLDREREQSLSLVLTALDGGDPPRSGIAQLWINVTDANDNPPVFAQDRYHASLREDAPLGSIVLNVTASDADAGTNAHITYGFGKMPTKVLQKFVVGAESGTITLQEALDFEDTRGYVLLMEARDGGGLVAHCKVEVEVLDVNDNPPEVTLTSMSSPVPEDAPAGTVVALLKVRDRDSGENGQVSCELSGEAPLSIVASSGGSYKVLVLAKALDREETAFHELVLRASDGGDPARTGTARIRVTVLDANDNAPVFSQAEYTVRVPEDVPVGSVLVTVTATDADEGLNGHVKYT
;
A
#
# COMPACT_ATOMS: atom_id res chain seq x y z
N ILE A 1 31.93 1.31 38.89
CA ILE A 1 32.86 2.06 38.02
C ILE A 1 32.18 2.15 36.67
N ASN A 2 32.08 3.35 36.08
CA ASN A 2 31.41 3.50 34.78
C ASN A 2 32.25 2.88 33.67
N GLU A 3 31.63 2.21 32.70
CA GLU A 3 32.38 1.51 31.65
C GLU A 3 33.17 2.42 30.71
N LEU A 4 32.73 3.68 30.56
CA LEU A 4 33.48 4.71 29.84
C LEU A 4 34.65 5.30 30.63
N THR A 5 34.97 4.76 31.82
CA THR A 5 36.14 5.20 32.58
C THR A 5 37.41 4.88 31.80
N ALA A 6 38.20 5.92 31.51
CA ALA A 6 39.45 5.75 30.76
C ALA A 6 40.51 4.96 31.55
N PRO A 7 41.30 4.10 30.88
CA PRO A 7 42.49 3.50 31.47
C PRO A 7 43.43 4.55 32.08
N GLY A 8 43.99 4.22 33.25
CA GLY A 8 44.78 5.12 34.08
C GLY A 8 44.00 5.78 35.22
N ALA A 9 42.67 5.64 35.26
CA ALA A 9 41.86 6.03 36.40
C ALA A 9 42.28 5.27 37.68
N ARG A 10 42.24 5.98 38.81
CA ARG A 10 42.72 5.51 40.11
C ARG A 10 41.58 5.56 41.13
N PHE A 11 41.41 4.49 41.90
CA PHE A 11 40.38 4.37 42.94
C PHE A 11 41.01 4.04 44.29
N TYR A 12 40.73 4.87 45.29
CA TYR A 12 41.23 4.65 46.65
C TYR A 12 40.54 3.44 47.31
N LEU A 13 41.32 2.46 47.79
CA LEU A 13 40.81 1.22 48.41
C LEU A 13 40.87 1.22 49.95
N GLY A 14 41.44 2.25 50.57
CA GLY A 14 41.64 2.32 52.01
C GLY A 14 43.03 1.88 52.47
N VAL A 15 43.18 1.81 53.80
CA VAL A 15 44.39 1.40 54.52
C VAL A 15 44.06 0.12 55.29
N ALA A 16 44.99 -0.84 55.27
CA ALA A 16 44.92 -2.02 56.12
C ALA A 16 45.61 -1.67 57.44
N GLU A 17 44.98 -2.00 58.56
CA GLU A 17 45.52 -1.68 59.88
C GLU A 17 46.36 -2.85 60.39
N ASP A 18 47.59 -2.53 60.78
CA ASP A 18 48.50 -3.44 61.46
C ASP A 18 48.97 -2.77 62.75
N ALA A 19 48.83 -3.47 63.88
CA ALA A 19 49.17 -2.94 65.19
C ALA A 19 50.68 -2.96 65.46
N ASP A 20 51.45 -3.72 64.67
CA ASP A 20 52.90 -3.78 64.77
C ASP A 20 53.55 -2.52 64.16
N VAL A 21 54.81 -2.24 64.54
CA VAL A 21 55.55 -1.03 64.13
C VAL A 21 56.83 -1.44 63.40
N GLY A 22 57.29 -0.59 62.47
CA GLY A 22 58.57 -0.81 61.76
C GLY A 22 58.44 -1.88 60.68
N SER A 23 59.42 -2.78 60.58
CA SER A 23 59.44 -3.82 59.53
C SER A 23 58.28 -4.81 59.63
N ASN A 24 57.72 -4.98 60.83
CA ASN A 24 56.62 -5.93 61.06
C ASN A 24 55.25 -5.30 60.79
N SER A 25 55.17 -4.00 60.51
CA SER A 25 53.93 -3.35 60.08
C SER A 25 53.63 -3.63 58.62
N LEU A 26 52.45 -3.23 58.12
CA LEU A 26 52.05 -3.31 56.72
C LEU A 26 53.17 -2.88 55.74
N GLN A 27 53.60 -3.82 54.89
CA GLN A 27 54.66 -3.57 53.90
C GLN A 27 54.15 -3.48 52.46
N GLY A 28 53.06 -4.17 52.11
CA GLY A 28 52.60 -4.17 50.73
C GLY A 28 51.17 -4.65 50.53
N TYR A 29 50.71 -4.45 49.30
CA TYR A 29 49.44 -4.93 48.79
C TYR A 29 49.67 -5.71 47.51
N GLU A 30 48.99 -6.85 47.39
CA GLU A 30 48.94 -7.68 46.19
C GLU A 30 47.49 -7.88 45.78
N LEU A 31 47.23 -7.74 44.49
CA LEU A 31 45.92 -7.99 43.90
C LEU A 31 45.97 -9.30 43.10
N GLU A 32 44.90 -10.07 43.17
CA GLU A 32 44.67 -11.22 42.31
C GLU A 32 44.93 -10.89 40.84
N THR A 33 45.61 -11.81 40.12
CA THR A 33 45.93 -11.60 38.71
C THR A 33 44.65 -11.52 37.89
N ASN A 34 44.47 -10.41 37.17
CA ASN A 34 43.28 -10.15 36.37
C ASN A 34 43.63 -9.28 35.15
N GLU A 35 42.69 -9.15 34.21
CA GLU A 35 42.91 -8.43 32.95
C GLU A 35 42.74 -6.91 33.09
N TYR A 36 42.00 -6.41 34.07
CA TYR A 36 41.50 -5.03 34.06
C TYR A 36 42.21 -4.08 35.02
N PHE A 37 42.65 -4.56 36.17
CA PHE A 37 43.12 -3.75 37.29
C PHE A 37 44.48 -4.17 37.80
N ALA A 38 45.28 -3.17 38.18
CA ALA A 38 46.48 -3.35 38.98
C ALA A 38 46.30 -2.63 40.33
N VAL A 39 47.02 -3.07 41.37
CA VAL A 39 47.12 -2.33 42.63
C VAL A 39 48.45 -1.57 42.66
N GLU A 40 48.39 -0.29 43.03
CA GLU A 40 49.56 0.53 43.32
C GLU A 40 49.50 0.97 44.79
N MET A 41 50.56 0.69 45.54
CA MET A 41 50.69 1.20 46.90
C MET A 41 51.22 2.64 46.86
N LYS A 42 50.62 3.51 47.66
CA LYS A 42 51.11 4.86 47.91
C LYS A 42 51.29 5.11 49.39
N GLU A 43 52.19 6.04 49.70
CA GLU A 43 52.46 6.51 51.04
C GLU A 43 51.93 7.93 51.18
N SER A 44 51.11 8.15 52.20
CA SER A 44 50.60 9.47 52.57
C SER A 44 51.68 10.27 53.33
N GLN A 45 51.45 11.58 53.52
CA GLN A 45 52.40 12.46 54.19
C GLN A 45 52.65 12.11 55.65
N ASP A 46 51.74 11.35 56.26
CA ASP A 46 51.83 10.84 57.63
C ASP A 46 52.54 9.47 57.73
N GLY A 47 53.07 8.94 56.61
CA GLY A 47 53.72 7.63 56.55
C GLY A 47 52.74 6.45 56.47
N SER A 48 51.43 6.70 56.41
CA SER A 48 50.44 5.64 56.20
C SER A 48 50.48 5.14 54.76
N LYS A 49 50.51 3.81 54.59
CA LYS A 49 50.49 3.15 53.27
C LYS A 49 49.06 2.77 52.91
N PHE A 50 48.63 3.14 51.71
CA PHE A 50 47.29 2.82 51.20
C PHE A 50 47.36 2.24 49.80
N ALA A 51 46.31 1.51 49.42
CA ALA A 51 46.18 0.92 48.09
C ALA A 51 45.31 1.79 47.18
N GLU A 52 45.78 2.00 45.95
CA GLU A 52 44.97 2.50 44.83
C GLU A 52 44.77 1.37 43.81
N LEU A 53 43.53 1.16 43.41
CA LEU A 53 43.19 0.35 42.24
C LEU A 53 43.39 1.21 40.98
N VAL A 54 44.19 0.74 40.03
CA VAL A 54 44.47 1.43 38.76
C VAL A 54 43.88 0.62 37.62
N LEU A 55 42.97 1.24 36.86
CA LEU A 55 42.40 0.64 35.67
C LEU A 55 43.45 0.59 34.55
N ARG A 56 43.73 -0.60 34.01
CA ARG A 56 44.72 -0.83 32.95
C ARG A 56 44.07 -1.01 31.58
N HIS A 57 42.89 -1.64 31.54
CA HIS A 57 42.13 -1.90 30.32
C HIS A 57 40.71 -1.35 30.47
N SER A 58 40.06 -0.98 29.37
CA SER A 58 38.68 -0.51 29.39
C SER A 58 37.74 -1.58 29.93
N LEU A 59 36.72 -1.14 30.66
CA LEU A 59 35.64 -2.00 31.10
C LEU A 59 34.55 -2.02 30.03
N ASP A 60 33.76 -3.08 30.02
CA ASP A 60 32.64 -3.31 29.10
C ASP A 60 31.60 -4.08 29.91
N ARG A 61 30.49 -3.42 30.25
CA ARG A 61 29.44 -3.97 31.11
C ARG A 61 28.66 -5.04 30.36
N GLU A 62 28.45 -4.89 29.05
CA GLU A 62 27.77 -5.87 28.19
C GLU A 62 28.55 -7.19 28.15
N ARG A 63 29.88 -7.14 28.28
CA ARG A 63 30.73 -8.32 28.42
C ARG A 63 30.77 -8.85 29.86
N GLU A 64 31.01 -7.99 30.85
CA GLU A 64 31.17 -8.40 32.25
C GLU A 64 30.68 -7.33 33.24
N GLN A 65 29.51 -7.58 33.83
CA GLN A 65 28.80 -6.61 34.67
C GLN A 65 29.42 -6.41 36.06
N SER A 66 30.12 -7.42 36.58
CA SER A 66 30.71 -7.38 37.91
C SER A 66 31.95 -8.24 38.01
N LEU A 67 32.98 -7.71 38.68
CA LEU A 67 34.23 -8.40 38.96
C LEU A 67 34.36 -8.63 40.46
N SER A 68 34.81 -9.83 40.84
CA SER A 68 35.17 -10.17 42.22
C SER A 68 36.66 -10.44 42.26
N LEU A 69 37.43 -9.56 42.91
CA LEU A 69 38.88 -9.67 43.02
C LEU A 69 39.30 -9.82 44.48
N VAL A 70 40.40 -10.53 44.72
CA VAL A 70 40.99 -10.64 46.05
C VAL A 70 42.17 -9.68 46.23
N LEU A 71 42.11 -8.85 47.27
CA LEU A 71 43.19 -7.96 47.71
C LEU A 71 43.85 -8.55 48.96
N THR A 72 45.17 -8.73 48.91
CA THR A 72 45.98 -9.26 50.01
C THR A 72 46.89 -8.16 50.53
N ALA A 73 46.82 -7.86 51.83
CA ALA A 73 47.76 -7.02 52.55
C ALA A 73 48.84 -7.91 53.19
N LEU A 74 50.11 -7.51 53.11
CA LEU A 74 51.26 -8.28 53.59
C LEU A 74 52.07 -7.46 54.59
N ASP A 75 52.40 -8.07 55.74
CA ASP A 75 53.39 -7.53 56.68
C ASP A 75 54.82 -7.88 56.24
N GLY A 76 55.82 -7.38 56.98
CA GLY A 76 57.23 -7.69 56.73
C GLY A 76 57.86 -8.59 57.80
N GLY A 77 57.03 -9.37 58.52
CA GLY A 77 57.50 -10.33 59.52
C GLY A 77 58.19 -11.56 58.91
N ASP A 78 58.89 -12.33 59.74
CA ASP A 78 59.43 -13.65 59.39
C ASP A 78 58.92 -14.69 60.42
N PRO A 79 57.90 -15.50 60.09
CA PRO A 79 57.22 -15.59 58.78
C PRO A 79 56.23 -14.43 58.54
N PRO A 80 55.98 -14.05 57.28
CA PRO A 80 55.06 -12.96 56.95
C PRO A 80 53.61 -13.37 57.21
N ARG A 81 52.80 -12.43 57.70
CA ARG A 81 51.34 -12.57 57.82
C ARG A 81 50.63 -11.77 56.75
N SER A 82 49.43 -12.23 56.42
CA SER A 82 48.57 -11.60 55.42
C SER A 82 47.15 -11.40 55.93
N GLY A 83 46.53 -10.30 55.48
CA GLY A 83 45.10 -10.04 55.59
C GLY A 83 44.48 -10.03 54.20
N ILE A 84 43.26 -10.56 54.06
CA ILE A 84 42.58 -10.65 52.76
C ILE A 84 41.27 -9.86 52.80
N ALA A 85 41.00 -9.11 51.73
CA ALA A 85 39.75 -8.41 51.47
C ALA A 85 39.20 -8.79 50.09
N GLN A 86 37.88 -9.02 49.99
CA GLN A 86 37.19 -9.22 48.71
C GLN A 86 36.70 -7.89 48.15
N LEU A 87 37.10 -7.58 46.93
CA LEU A 87 36.67 -6.40 46.19
C LEU A 87 35.56 -6.77 45.21
N TRP A 88 34.37 -6.20 45.42
CA TRP A 88 33.22 -6.34 44.52
C TRP A 88 33.11 -5.09 43.66
N ILE A 89 33.54 -5.19 42.41
CA ILE A 89 33.53 -4.09 41.46
C ILE A 89 32.30 -4.23 40.58
N ASN A 90 31.31 -3.35 40.82
CA ASN A 90 30.14 -3.25 39.96
C ASN A 90 30.43 -2.29 38.79
N VAL A 91 30.27 -2.76 37.56
CA VAL A 91 30.39 -1.91 36.37
C VAL A 91 29.05 -1.23 36.13
N THR A 92 29.05 0.10 36.06
CA THR A 92 27.82 0.89 35.86
C THR A 92 27.71 1.28 34.40
N ASP A 93 26.50 1.11 33.87
CA ASP A 93 26.10 1.38 32.50
C ASP A 93 26.39 2.80 32.01
N ALA A 94 26.73 2.90 30.74
CA ALA A 94 26.80 4.11 29.94
C ALA A 94 26.04 3.89 28.63
N ASN A 95 25.62 4.97 27.99
CA ASN A 95 24.82 4.88 26.77
C ASN A 95 25.74 4.78 25.53
N ASP A 96 26.39 3.64 25.33
CA ASP A 96 27.37 3.43 24.25
C ASP A 96 26.96 2.41 23.20
N ASN A 97 25.84 1.69 23.39
CA ASN A 97 25.23 0.87 22.35
C ASN A 97 23.97 1.56 21.80
N PRO A 98 23.88 1.82 20.48
CA PRO A 98 22.63 2.30 19.89
C PRO A 98 21.60 1.16 19.76
N PRO A 99 20.30 1.49 19.66
CA PRO A 99 19.28 0.51 19.30
C PRO A 99 19.60 -0.20 17.98
N VAL A 100 19.24 -1.47 17.85
CA VAL A 100 19.43 -2.25 16.61
C VAL A 100 18.13 -2.92 16.23
N PHE A 101 17.60 -2.62 15.05
CA PHE A 101 16.44 -3.32 14.51
C PHE A 101 16.76 -4.77 14.17
N ALA A 102 15.77 -5.66 14.32
CA ALA A 102 15.93 -7.07 13.97
C ALA A 102 16.20 -7.30 12.46
N GLN A 103 15.77 -6.36 11.60
CA GLN A 103 16.00 -6.37 10.16
C GLN A 103 16.23 -4.95 9.64
N ASP A 104 17.10 -4.81 8.63
CA ASP A 104 17.30 -3.53 7.92
C ASP A 104 16.08 -3.14 7.06
N ARG A 105 15.35 -4.17 6.59
CA ARG A 105 14.21 -4.03 5.67
C ARG A 105 13.11 -5.03 5.99
N TYR A 106 11.91 -4.52 6.24
CA TYR A 106 10.68 -5.28 6.45
C TYR A 106 9.78 -5.17 5.24
N HIS A 107 8.97 -6.21 5.02
CA HIS A 107 7.98 -6.28 3.97
C HIS A 107 6.61 -6.63 4.54
N ALA A 108 5.60 -5.88 4.15
CA ALA A 108 4.21 -6.20 4.47
C ALA A 108 3.32 -5.92 3.26
N SER A 109 2.18 -6.59 3.21
CA SER A 109 1.12 -6.30 2.26
C SER A 109 -0.16 -5.99 3.01
N LEU A 110 -0.89 -4.97 2.54
CA LEU A 110 -2.16 -4.56 3.12
C LEU A 110 -3.18 -4.35 1.99
N ARG A 111 -4.37 -4.90 2.14
CA ARG A 111 -5.46 -4.64 1.20
C ARG A 111 -5.90 -3.19 1.30
N GLU A 112 -6.32 -2.59 0.19
CA GLU A 112 -6.76 -1.20 0.22
C GLU A 112 -8.05 -0.98 1.02
N ASP A 113 -8.90 -2.01 1.08
CA ASP A 113 -10.15 -2.06 1.85
C ASP A 113 -9.95 -2.33 3.35
N ALA A 114 -8.69 -2.40 3.82
CA ALA A 114 -8.39 -2.67 5.21
C ALA A 114 -9.01 -1.61 6.14
N PRO A 115 -9.72 -2.00 7.20
CA PRO A 115 -10.33 -1.06 8.12
C PRO A 115 -9.27 -0.23 8.85
N LEU A 116 -9.64 0.99 9.22
CA LEU A 116 -8.78 1.85 10.05
C LEU A 116 -8.44 1.14 11.37
N GLY A 117 -7.19 1.28 11.81
CA GLY A 117 -6.63 0.57 12.94
C GLY A 117 -6.08 -0.82 12.61
N SER A 118 -6.18 -1.28 11.36
CA SER A 118 -5.54 -2.54 10.94
C SER A 118 -4.04 -2.50 11.20
N ILE A 119 -3.51 -3.61 11.71
CA ILE A 119 -2.08 -3.77 11.95
C ILE A 119 -1.40 -4.07 10.61
N VAL A 120 -0.43 -3.24 10.24
CA VAL A 120 0.39 -3.45 9.04
C VAL A 120 1.47 -4.47 9.37
N LEU A 121 2.32 -4.17 10.35
CA LEU A 121 3.34 -5.06 10.89
C LEU A 121 3.86 -4.54 12.24
N ASN A 122 4.67 -5.36 12.90
CA ASN A 122 5.38 -4.97 14.11
C ASN A 122 6.89 -4.90 13.86
N VAL A 123 7.51 -3.76 14.12
CA VAL A 123 8.97 -3.65 14.11
C VAL A 123 9.51 -3.82 15.52
N THR A 124 10.68 -4.44 15.63
CA THR A 124 11.35 -4.64 16.92
C THR A 124 12.80 -4.23 16.80
N ALA A 125 13.28 -3.51 17.81
CA ALA A 125 14.68 -3.21 18.02
C ALA A 125 15.10 -3.70 19.41
N SER A 126 16.39 -3.96 19.56
CA SER A 126 17.04 -4.34 20.81
C SER A 126 18.19 -3.39 21.09
N ASP A 127 18.40 -3.08 22.35
CA ASP A 127 19.51 -2.26 22.84
C ASP A 127 20.27 -3.09 23.88
N ALA A 128 21.61 -3.01 23.86
CA ALA A 128 22.46 -3.82 24.72
C ALA A 128 22.71 -3.19 26.10
N ASP A 129 22.44 -1.88 26.23
CA ASP A 129 22.64 -1.12 27.47
C ASP A 129 21.64 -1.56 28.57
N ALA A 130 21.57 -0.82 29.67
CA ALA A 130 20.65 -1.11 30.78
C ALA A 130 19.75 0.08 31.18
N GLY A 131 18.59 -0.26 31.74
CA GLY A 131 17.67 0.75 32.30
C GLY A 131 17.15 1.71 31.23
N THR A 132 17.34 3.01 31.43
CA THR A 132 16.87 4.05 30.50
C THR A 132 17.65 4.06 29.19
N ASN A 133 18.93 3.68 29.22
CA ASN A 133 19.78 3.61 28.03
C ASN A 133 19.34 2.46 27.12
N ALA A 134 18.67 1.43 27.66
CA ALA A 134 18.07 0.36 26.87
C ALA A 134 16.60 0.59 26.49
N HIS A 135 15.99 1.69 26.94
CA HIS A 135 14.56 1.91 26.76
C HIS A 135 14.27 2.54 25.39
N ILE A 136 13.73 1.72 24.48
CA ILE A 136 13.53 2.09 23.08
C ILE A 136 12.13 2.68 22.87
N THR A 137 12.10 3.82 22.19
CA THR A 137 10.90 4.43 21.62
C THR A 137 10.95 4.41 20.10
N TYR A 138 9.83 4.07 19.47
CA TYR A 138 9.69 3.98 18.02
C TYR A 138 9.00 5.21 17.45
N GLY A 139 9.43 5.60 16.25
CA GLY A 139 8.84 6.70 15.51
C GLY A 139 9.08 6.58 14.02
N PHE A 140 8.54 7.54 13.28
CA PHE A 140 8.84 7.71 11.88
C PHE A 140 10.00 8.69 11.70
N GLY A 141 10.95 8.33 10.85
CA GLY A 141 11.97 9.24 10.36
C GLY A 141 11.38 10.29 9.40
N LYS A 142 12.25 11.03 8.71
CA LYS A 142 11.82 12.08 7.80
C LYS A 142 11.10 11.52 6.56
N MET A 143 9.80 11.77 6.46
CA MET A 143 8.93 11.31 5.38
C MET A 143 7.96 12.39 4.88
N PRO A 144 7.40 12.24 3.66
CA PRO A 144 6.35 13.13 3.17
C PRO A 144 5.12 13.12 4.09
N THR A 145 4.52 14.28 4.32
CA THR A 145 3.35 14.44 5.22
C THR A 145 2.16 13.56 4.82
N LYS A 146 1.94 13.35 3.51
CA LYS A 146 0.89 12.47 3.00
C LYS A 146 1.03 11.03 3.50
N VAL A 147 2.26 10.53 3.66
CA VAL A 147 2.53 9.18 4.15
C VAL A 147 2.32 9.10 5.67
N LEU A 148 2.75 10.13 6.40
CA LEU A 148 2.56 10.24 7.85
C LEU A 148 1.09 10.36 8.27
N GLN A 149 0.19 10.77 7.37
CA GLN A 149 -1.25 10.77 7.60
C GLN A 149 -1.88 9.38 7.45
N LYS A 150 -1.28 8.52 6.63
CA LYS A 150 -1.80 7.17 6.32
C LYS A 150 -1.49 6.17 7.42
N PHE A 151 -0.37 6.31 8.12
CA PHE A 151 0.12 5.33 9.09
C PHE A 151 0.50 5.97 10.42
N VAL A 152 0.32 5.22 11.50
CA VAL A 152 0.80 5.57 12.84
C VAL A 152 1.62 4.42 13.42
N VAL A 153 2.61 4.71 14.24
CA VAL A 153 3.38 3.71 14.98
C VAL A 153 3.19 3.90 16.48
N GLY A 154 2.97 2.79 17.20
CA GLY A 154 2.98 2.79 18.65
C GLY A 154 4.38 3.01 19.20
N ALA A 155 4.59 4.09 19.95
CA ALA A 155 5.91 4.50 20.44
C ALA A 155 6.60 3.44 21.31
N GLU A 156 5.84 2.65 22.07
CA GLU A 156 6.40 1.60 22.94
C GLU A 156 6.36 0.22 22.29
N SER A 157 5.36 -0.03 21.44
CA SER A 157 5.10 -1.38 20.92
C SER A 157 5.79 -1.67 19.60
N GLY A 158 6.20 -0.64 18.85
CA GLY A 158 6.72 -0.78 17.49
C GLY A 158 5.67 -1.17 16.46
N THR A 159 4.39 -1.17 16.84
CA THR A 159 3.30 -1.64 15.98
C THR A 159 2.85 -0.54 15.04
N ILE A 160 2.93 -0.81 13.73
CA ILE A 160 2.48 0.12 12.69
C ILE A 160 1.02 -0.20 12.35
N THR A 161 0.15 0.79 12.42
CA THR A 161 -1.28 0.64 12.09
C THR A 161 -1.74 1.66 11.04
N LEU A 162 -2.81 1.30 10.34
CA LEU A 162 -3.43 2.15 9.33
C LEU A 162 -4.31 3.23 9.99
N GLN A 163 -4.12 4.50 9.62
CA GLN A 163 -4.85 5.64 10.16
C GLN A 163 -5.81 6.29 9.13
N GLU A 164 -5.51 6.20 7.84
CA GLU A 164 -6.40 6.63 6.76
C GLU A 164 -6.57 5.54 5.72
N ALA A 165 -7.69 5.54 5.01
CA ALA A 165 -7.97 4.61 3.92
C ALA A 165 -6.88 4.68 2.84
N LEU A 166 -6.57 3.51 2.29
CA LEU A 166 -5.70 3.34 1.14
C LEU A 166 -6.54 3.35 -0.14
N ASP A 167 -5.87 3.59 -1.26
CA ASP A 167 -6.43 3.61 -2.61
C ASP A 167 -5.30 3.09 -3.51
N PHE A 168 -5.49 1.90 -4.08
CA PHE A 168 -4.53 1.20 -4.92
C PHE A 168 -4.34 1.94 -6.25
N GLU A 169 -5.41 2.52 -6.79
CA GLU A 169 -5.40 3.34 -8.02
C GLU A 169 -4.60 4.63 -7.84
N ASP A 170 -4.56 5.21 -6.63
CA ASP A 170 -3.73 6.37 -6.30
C ASP A 170 -2.27 5.98 -5.99
N THR A 171 -2.05 5.08 -5.03
CA THR A 171 -0.70 4.70 -4.57
C THR A 171 -0.59 3.21 -4.26
N ARG A 172 0.17 2.49 -5.09
CA ARG A 172 0.36 1.02 -5.02
C ARG A 172 1.28 0.52 -3.89
N GLY A 173 2.02 1.42 -3.25
CA GLY A 173 2.95 1.03 -2.19
C GLY A 173 3.60 2.20 -1.48
N TYR A 174 4.01 1.94 -0.25
CA TYR A 174 4.62 2.92 0.64
C TYR A 174 5.96 2.42 1.16
N VAL A 175 6.90 3.35 1.33
CA VAL A 175 8.17 3.09 2.00
C VAL A 175 8.19 3.90 3.28
N LEU A 176 8.06 3.23 4.42
CA LEU A 176 8.12 3.85 5.73
C LEU A 176 9.56 3.80 6.26
N LEU A 177 10.11 4.96 6.57
CA LEU A 177 11.40 5.07 7.25
C LEU A 177 11.14 5.07 8.75
N MET A 178 11.56 4.01 9.44
CA MET A 178 11.42 3.88 10.88
C MET A 178 12.63 4.48 11.59
N GLU A 179 12.41 4.98 12.80
CA GLU A 179 13.44 5.40 13.75
C GLU A 179 13.16 4.71 15.08
N ALA A 180 14.18 4.07 15.65
CA ALA A 180 14.20 3.62 17.04
C ALA A 180 15.18 4.52 17.80
N ARG A 181 14.79 4.99 18.97
CA ARG A 181 15.57 5.89 19.81
C ARG A 181 15.60 5.39 21.24
N ASP A 182 16.78 5.27 21.81
CA ASP A 182 16.96 4.93 23.23
C ASP A 182 16.67 6.14 24.15
N GLY A 183 16.74 5.94 25.47
CA GLY A 183 16.59 7.03 26.43
C GLY A 183 17.77 8.01 26.47
N GLY A 184 18.97 7.61 25.99
CA GLY A 184 20.18 8.44 25.93
C GLY A 184 20.28 9.33 24.69
N GLY A 185 19.45 9.09 23.67
CA GLY A 185 19.35 9.84 22.43
C GLY A 185 20.07 9.22 21.22
N LEU A 186 20.68 8.04 21.31
CA LEU A 186 21.15 7.30 20.15
C LEU A 186 19.97 6.77 19.35
N VAL A 187 20.19 6.60 18.05
CA VAL A 187 19.15 6.22 17.09
C VAL A 187 19.60 5.15 16.13
N ALA A 188 18.63 4.38 15.65
CA ALA A 188 18.76 3.53 14.49
C ALA A 188 17.59 3.70 13.55
N HIS A 189 17.80 3.25 12.30
CA HIS A 189 16.81 3.35 11.24
C HIS A 189 16.65 2.02 10.52
N CYS A 190 15.43 1.73 10.08
CA CYS A 190 15.15 0.63 9.15
C CYS A 190 14.09 1.06 8.13
N LYS A 191 13.91 0.27 7.08
CA LYS A 191 12.88 0.52 6.04
C LYS A 191 11.77 -0.51 6.14
N VAL A 192 10.54 -0.06 6.01
CA VAL A 192 9.35 -0.90 5.89
C VAL A 192 8.73 -0.64 4.54
N GLU A 193 8.66 -1.66 3.70
CA GLU A 193 8.00 -1.59 2.39
C GLU A 193 6.61 -2.23 2.50
N VAL A 194 5.59 -1.40 2.29
CA VAL A 194 4.19 -1.80 2.33
C VAL A 194 3.66 -1.86 0.90
N GLU A 195 3.28 -3.05 0.45
CA GLU A 195 2.56 -3.27 -0.81
C GLU A 195 1.06 -3.13 -0.57
N VAL A 196 0.40 -2.31 -1.39
CA VAL A 196 -1.07 -2.22 -1.37
C VAL A 196 -1.62 -3.30 -2.30
N LEU A 197 -2.53 -4.12 -1.79
CA LEU A 197 -3.22 -5.15 -2.56
C LEU A 197 -4.54 -4.60 -3.08
N ASP A 198 -4.69 -4.68 -4.40
CA ASP A 198 -5.88 -4.33 -5.19
C ASP A 198 -7.10 -5.14 -4.74
N VAL A 199 -8.23 -4.46 -4.62
CA VAL A 199 -9.56 -4.98 -4.32
C VAL A 199 -10.51 -4.49 -5.40
N ASN A 200 -11.40 -5.37 -5.87
CA ASN A 200 -12.41 -5.03 -6.88
C ASN A 200 -13.42 -3.98 -6.38
N ASP A 201 -13.05 -2.71 -6.47
CA ASP A 201 -13.77 -1.58 -5.90
C ASP A 201 -14.13 -0.50 -6.94
N ASN A 202 -13.70 -0.66 -8.19
CA ASN A 202 -14.13 0.14 -9.32
C ASN A 202 -14.97 -0.71 -10.30
N PRO A 203 -16.24 -0.35 -10.57
CA PRO A 203 -17.01 -1.05 -11.60
C PRO A 203 -16.58 -0.62 -13.02
N PRO A 204 -16.74 -1.49 -14.03
CA PRO A 204 -16.42 -1.14 -15.41
C PRO A 204 -17.20 0.07 -15.92
N GLU A 205 -16.51 1.07 -16.46
CA GLU A 205 -17.13 2.25 -17.07
C GLU A 205 -17.26 2.07 -18.58
N VAL A 206 -18.48 2.24 -19.11
CA VAL A 206 -18.80 2.14 -20.54
C VAL A 206 -19.10 3.53 -21.09
N THR A 207 -18.28 3.98 -22.04
CA THR A 207 -18.40 5.31 -22.65
C THR A 207 -18.64 5.21 -24.15
N LEU A 208 -19.64 5.92 -24.66
CA LEU A 208 -19.92 6.03 -26.09
C LEU A 208 -18.96 7.07 -26.69
N THR A 209 -18.02 6.63 -27.53
CA THR A 209 -16.99 7.51 -28.11
C THR A 209 -17.44 8.14 -29.42
N SER A 210 -18.15 7.39 -30.26
CA SER A 210 -18.73 7.89 -31.50
C SER A 210 -19.96 7.07 -31.89
N MET A 211 -20.89 7.69 -32.60
CA MET A 211 -22.12 7.05 -33.06
C MET A 211 -22.52 7.59 -34.43
N SER A 212 -22.83 6.70 -35.36
CA SER A 212 -23.33 6.98 -36.71
C SER A 212 -24.83 6.71 -36.78
N SER A 213 -25.61 7.43 -35.97
CA SER A 213 -27.08 7.38 -36.00
C SER A 213 -27.65 8.74 -36.44
N PRO A 214 -28.70 8.78 -37.29
CA PRO A 214 -29.50 7.65 -37.78
C PRO A 214 -28.78 6.78 -38.83
N VAL A 215 -29.15 5.49 -38.91
CA VAL A 215 -28.55 4.49 -39.82
C VAL A 215 -29.55 4.19 -40.95
N PRO A 216 -29.18 4.33 -42.24
CA PRO A 216 -30.03 3.93 -43.37
C PRO A 216 -30.47 2.48 -43.28
N GLU A 217 -31.73 2.17 -43.59
CA GLU A 217 -32.22 0.79 -43.53
C GLU A 217 -31.61 -0.13 -44.60
N ASP A 218 -31.22 0.45 -45.73
CA ASP A 218 -30.48 -0.20 -46.82
C ASP A 218 -29.00 -0.44 -46.50
N ALA A 219 -28.53 -0.07 -45.30
CA ALA A 219 -27.15 -0.27 -44.89
C ALA A 219 -26.78 -1.77 -44.85
N PRO A 220 -25.65 -2.17 -45.45
CA PRO A 220 -25.26 -3.57 -45.49
C PRO A 220 -24.82 -4.08 -44.10
N ALA A 221 -24.96 -5.39 -43.89
CA ALA A 221 -24.39 -6.05 -42.72
C ALA A 221 -22.87 -5.81 -42.63
N GLY A 222 -22.37 -5.56 -41.42
CA GLY A 222 -21.01 -5.14 -41.14
C GLY A 222 -20.83 -3.62 -41.03
N THR A 223 -21.85 -2.82 -41.34
CA THR A 223 -21.81 -1.36 -41.15
C THR A 223 -21.56 -1.01 -39.69
N VAL A 224 -20.59 -0.13 -39.44
CA VAL A 224 -20.25 0.35 -38.09
C VAL A 224 -21.26 1.40 -37.64
N VAL A 225 -21.90 1.17 -36.49
CA VAL A 225 -22.95 2.01 -35.91
C VAL A 225 -22.45 2.83 -34.73
N ALA A 226 -21.59 2.26 -33.89
CA ALA A 226 -21.03 2.96 -32.74
C ALA A 226 -19.68 2.40 -32.32
N LEU A 227 -18.85 3.26 -31.72
CA LEU A 227 -17.62 2.88 -31.05
C LEU A 227 -17.79 3.14 -29.55
N LEU A 228 -17.61 2.10 -28.75
CA LEU A 228 -17.70 2.16 -27.29
C LEU A 228 -16.32 1.88 -26.69
N LYS A 229 -15.98 2.62 -25.65
CA LYS A 229 -14.79 2.39 -24.84
C LYS A 229 -15.22 1.90 -23.46
N VAL A 230 -14.70 0.75 -23.08
CA VAL A 230 -14.91 0.11 -21.79
C VAL A 230 -13.61 0.17 -21.02
N ARG A 231 -13.66 0.70 -19.81
CA ARG A 231 -12.50 0.85 -18.95
C ARG A 231 -12.86 0.48 -17.52
N ASP A 232 -12.08 -0.40 -16.95
CA ASP A 232 -12.00 -0.58 -15.51
C ASP A 232 -10.77 0.14 -14.96
N ARG A 233 -10.82 0.61 -13.72
CA ARG A 233 -9.66 1.24 -13.06
C ARG A 233 -8.82 0.23 -12.29
N ASP A 234 -9.42 -0.88 -11.89
CA ASP A 234 -8.74 -1.93 -11.16
C ASP A 234 -7.69 -2.63 -12.05
N SER A 235 -6.77 -3.36 -11.43
CA SER A 235 -5.70 -4.09 -12.11
C SER A 235 -5.94 -5.60 -12.12
N GLY A 236 -5.17 -6.32 -12.95
CA GLY A 236 -5.26 -7.79 -13.02
C GLY A 236 -6.64 -8.28 -13.46
N GLU A 237 -7.15 -9.29 -12.76
CA GLU A 237 -8.48 -9.89 -13.04
C GLU A 237 -9.63 -8.94 -12.69
N ASN A 238 -9.48 -8.12 -11.65
CA ASN A 238 -10.44 -7.07 -11.26
C ASN A 238 -10.63 -6.06 -12.40
N GLY A 239 -9.58 -5.76 -13.16
CA GLY A 239 -9.65 -4.87 -14.32
C GLY A 239 -10.07 -5.53 -15.64
N GLN A 240 -10.24 -6.86 -15.68
CA GLN A 240 -10.49 -7.59 -16.91
C GLN A 240 -11.98 -7.67 -17.24
N VAL A 241 -12.40 -6.92 -18.27
CA VAL A 241 -13.82 -6.74 -18.57
C VAL A 241 -14.33 -7.62 -19.72
N SER A 242 -15.41 -8.32 -19.46
CA SER A 242 -16.27 -8.99 -20.44
C SER A 242 -17.49 -8.11 -20.80
N CYS A 243 -17.98 -8.19 -22.04
CA CYS A 243 -19.10 -7.36 -22.47
C CYS A 243 -20.16 -8.19 -23.21
N GLU A 244 -21.41 -7.94 -22.89
CA GLU A 244 -22.58 -8.60 -23.46
C GLU A 244 -23.59 -7.53 -23.91
N LEU A 245 -24.08 -7.67 -25.14
CA LEU A 245 -25.15 -6.82 -25.65
C LEU A 245 -26.49 -7.47 -25.29
N SER A 246 -27.33 -6.73 -24.58
CA SER A 246 -28.70 -7.13 -24.27
C SER A 246 -29.68 -6.38 -25.17
N GLY A 247 -30.56 -7.14 -25.84
CA GLY A 247 -31.57 -6.66 -26.78
C GLY A 247 -31.64 -7.53 -28.03
N GLU A 248 -32.84 -7.89 -28.49
CA GLU A 248 -33.07 -8.63 -29.74
C GLU A 248 -33.00 -7.71 -30.97
N ALA A 249 -31.92 -6.93 -31.09
CA ALA A 249 -31.75 -6.04 -32.24
C ALA A 249 -30.90 -6.72 -33.33
N PRO A 250 -30.98 -6.29 -34.60
CA PRO A 250 -30.14 -6.76 -35.70
C PRO A 250 -28.68 -6.28 -35.58
N LEU A 251 -28.18 -6.04 -34.37
CA LEU A 251 -26.87 -5.46 -34.07
C LEU A 251 -26.03 -6.41 -33.23
N SER A 252 -24.70 -6.38 -33.41
CA SER A 252 -23.76 -7.19 -32.64
C SER A 252 -22.52 -6.40 -32.27
N ILE A 253 -21.79 -6.87 -31.26
CA ILE A 253 -20.52 -6.27 -30.84
C ILE A 253 -19.37 -7.12 -31.37
N VAL A 254 -18.41 -6.44 -32.00
CA VAL A 254 -17.14 -7.02 -32.42
C VAL A 254 -16.03 -6.40 -31.58
N ALA A 255 -15.14 -7.24 -31.08
CA ALA A 255 -13.97 -6.78 -30.33
C ALA A 255 -12.99 -6.06 -31.27
N SER A 256 -12.54 -4.87 -30.87
CA SER A 256 -11.45 -4.18 -31.56
C SER A 256 -10.08 -4.68 -31.07
N SER A 257 -9.06 -4.56 -31.90
CA SER A 257 -7.66 -4.85 -31.56
C SER A 257 -7.18 -3.95 -30.43
N GLY A 258 -7.28 -4.42 -29.19
CA GLY A 258 -6.92 -3.66 -27.98
C GLY A 258 -7.81 -3.94 -26.76
N GLY A 259 -8.89 -4.72 -26.90
CA GLY A 259 -9.70 -5.20 -25.78
C GLY A 259 -10.66 -4.16 -25.18
N SER A 260 -10.19 -2.94 -24.93
CA SER A 260 -10.93 -1.82 -24.33
C SER A 260 -11.94 -1.15 -25.27
N TYR A 261 -11.79 -1.31 -26.59
CA TYR A 261 -12.74 -0.77 -27.57
C TYR A 261 -13.65 -1.88 -28.08
N LYS A 262 -14.96 -1.59 -28.10
CA LYS A 262 -16.02 -2.44 -28.62
C LYS A 262 -16.68 -1.71 -29.79
N VAL A 263 -16.78 -2.39 -30.93
CA VAL A 263 -17.41 -1.84 -32.14
C VAL A 263 -18.80 -2.44 -32.26
N LEU A 264 -19.82 -1.60 -32.27
CA LEU A 264 -21.19 -1.99 -32.57
C LEU A 264 -21.38 -1.98 -34.09
N VAL A 265 -21.74 -3.13 -34.64
CA VAL A 265 -21.95 -3.32 -36.08
C VAL A 265 -23.33 -3.85 -36.36
N LEU A 266 -23.82 -3.58 -37.57
CA LEU A 266 -25.05 -4.17 -38.07
C LEU A 266 -24.83 -5.65 -38.41
N ALA A 267 -25.61 -6.54 -37.80
CA ALA A 267 -25.54 -7.99 -37.99
C ALA A 267 -26.57 -8.53 -38.99
N LYS A 268 -27.73 -7.88 -39.11
CA LYS A 268 -28.80 -8.20 -40.06
C LYS A 268 -29.33 -6.93 -40.72
N ALA A 269 -30.03 -7.05 -41.84
CA ALA A 269 -30.71 -5.91 -42.46
C ALA A 269 -31.66 -5.22 -41.48
N LEU A 270 -31.82 -3.91 -41.65
CA LEU A 270 -32.81 -3.10 -40.96
C LEU A 270 -34.06 -2.99 -41.85
N ASP A 271 -35.19 -2.76 -41.20
CA ASP A 271 -36.48 -2.48 -41.84
C ASP A 271 -37.16 -1.44 -40.93
N ARG A 272 -37.29 -0.21 -41.43
CA ARG A 272 -37.83 0.92 -40.68
C ARG A 272 -39.34 0.79 -40.53
N GLU A 273 -40.03 0.26 -41.54
CA GLU A 273 -41.47 -0.02 -41.51
C GLU A 273 -41.82 -1.05 -40.43
N GLU A 274 -40.92 -2.01 -40.17
CA GLU A 274 -41.03 -2.94 -39.04
C GLU A 274 -40.64 -2.27 -37.71
N THR A 275 -39.45 -1.64 -37.62
CA THR A 275 -38.93 -1.04 -36.38
C THR A 275 -38.11 0.22 -36.64
N ALA A 276 -38.71 1.39 -36.40
CA ALA A 276 -38.06 2.70 -36.60
C ALA A 276 -36.87 3.01 -35.66
N PHE A 277 -36.75 2.33 -34.52
CA PHE A 277 -35.58 2.47 -33.64
C PHE A 277 -35.33 1.23 -32.77
N HIS A 278 -34.06 0.95 -32.50
CA HIS A 278 -33.64 -0.11 -31.60
C HIS A 278 -33.01 0.47 -30.33
N GLU A 279 -33.47 0.00 -29.17
CA GLU A 279 -32.83 0.28 -27.89
C GLU A 279 -32.04 -0.94 -27.42
N LEU A 280 -30.78 -0.70 -27.10
CA LEU A 280 -29.79 -1.69 -26.74
C LEU A 280 -29.18 -1.34 -25.39
N VAL A 281 -28.85 -2.36 -24.60
CA VAL A 281 -28.11 -2.19 -23.35
C VAL A 281 -26.82 -2.98 -23.45
N LEU A 282 -25.68 -2.29 -23.48
CA LEU A 282 -24.38 -2.92 -23.32
C LEU A 282 -24.12 -3.12 -21.83
N ARG A 283 -23.95 -4.37 -21.40
CA ARG A 283 -23.53 -4.75 -20.06
C ARG A 283 -22.04 -5.12 -20.09
N ALA A 284 -21.26 -4.47 -19.25
CA ALA A 284 -19.87 -4.80 -18.98
C ALA A 284 -19.76 -5.43 -17.59
N SER A 285 -18.99 -6.50 -17.45
CA SER A 285 -18.73 -7.19 -16.19
C SER A 285 -17.23 -7.42 -16.04
N ASP A 286 -16.66 -7.01 -14.92
CA ASP A 286 -15.28 -7.39 -14.58
C ASP A 286 -15.18 -8.86 -14.17
N GLY A 287 -13.94 -9.32 -13.99
CA GLY A 287 -13.59 -10.67 -13.59
C GLY A 287 -13.29 -10.84 -12.10
N GLY A 288 -13.51 -9.81 -11.27
CA GLY A 288 -13.24 -9.89 -9.84
C GLY A 288 -14.25 -10.76 -9.08
N ASP A 289 -13.96 -11.03 -7.80
CA ASP A 289 -14.87 -11.75 -6.89
C ASP A 289 -15.13 -10.91 -5.62
N PRO A 290 -16.35 -10.35 -5.45
CA PRO A 290 -17.49 -10.44 -6.34
C PRO A 290 -17.32 -9.60 -7.61
N ALA A 291 -17.89 -10.05 -8.73
CA ALA A 291 -17.85 -9.30 -9.99
C ALA A 291 -18.74 -8.05 -9.93
N ARG A 292 -18.28 -6.93 -10.48
CA ARG A 292 -19.06 -5.70 -10.62
C ARG A 292 -19.41 -5.47 -12.09
N THR A 293 -20.41 -4.61 -12.31
CA THR A 293 -20.96 -4.40 -13.65
C THR A 293 -21.26 -2.94 -13.95
N GLY A 294 -20.97 -2.52 -15.18
CA GLY A 294 -21.42 -1.26 -15.76
C GLY A 294 -22.40 -1.47 -16.90
N THR A 295 -23.26 -0.49 -17.16
CA THR A 295 -24.19 -0.54 -18.30
C THR A 295 -24.22 0.76 -19.08
N ALA A 296 -24.42 0.67 -20.40
CA ALA A 296 -24.69 1.81 -21.26
C ALA A 296 -25.90 1.53 -22.16
N ARG A 297 -26.82 2.51 -22.24
CA ARG A 297 -27.98 2.44 -23.14
C ARG A 297 -27.65 3.10 -24.47
N ILE A 298 -27.95 2.44 -25.56
CA ILE A 298 -27.68 2.87 -26.93
C ILE A 298 -28.99 2.85 -27.70
N ARG A 299 -29.39 3.99 -28.27
CA ARG A 299 -30.60 4.10 -29.08
C ARG A 299 -30.22 4.37 -30.53
N VAL A 300 -30.44 3.40 -31.41
CA VAL A 300 -30.16 3.50 -32.83
C VAL A 300 -31.46 3.82 -33.57
N THR A 301 -31.54 4.99 -34.17
CA THR A 301 -32.65 5.35 -35.07
C THR A 301 -32.36 4.87 -36.49
N VAL A 302 -33.37 4.31 -37.15
CA VAL A 302 -33.31 3.87 -38.54
C VAL A 302 -33.75 5.02 -39.45
N LEU A 303 -33.02 5.27 -40.53
CA LEU A 303 -33.33 6.25 -41.55
C LEU A 303 -34.01 5.56 -42.74
N ASP A 304 -35.12 6.14 -43.17
CA ASP A 304 -35.94 5.73 -44.31
C ASP A 304 -35.16 5.74 -45.64
N ALA A 305 -35.32 4.66 -46.40
CA ALA A 305 -34.95 4.50 -47.79
C ALA A 305 -36.22 4.32 -48.63
N ASN A 306 -36.19 4.74 -49.89
CA ASN A 306 -37.34 4.58 -50.77
C ASN A 306 -37.36 3.17 -51.37
N ASP A 307 -37.85 2.20 -50.62
CA ASP A 307 -37.88 0.79 -51.03
C ASP A 307 -39.31 0.19 -51.09
N ASN A 308 -40.33 0.93 -50.66
CA ASN A 308 -41.72 0.59 -50.91
C ASN A 308 -42.27 1.39 -52.11
N ALA A 309 -43.05 0.71 -52.95
CA ALA A 309 -43.73 1.36 -54.07
C ALA A 309 -45.18 1.70 -53.66
N PRO A 310 -45.79 2.78 -54.21
CA PRO A 310 -47.18 3.09 -53.93
C PRO A 310 -48.11 1.95 -54.36
N VAL A 311 -48.95 1.47 -53.44
CA VAL A 311 -49.92 0.39 -53.67
C VAL A 311 -51.33 0.95 -53.69
N PHE A 312 -52.08 0.71 -54.76
CA PHE A 312 -53.51 1.05 -54.85
C PHE A 312 -54.36 0.21 -53.90
N SER A 313 -55.45 0.79 -53.39
CA SER A 313 -56.39 0.09 -52.49
C SER A 313 -57.12 -1.09 -53.13
N GLN A 314 -57.18 -1.15 -54.45
CA GLN A 314 -57.79 -2.23 -55.22
C GLN A 314 -56.93 -2.59 -56.45
N ALA A 315 -56.94 -3.87 -56.83
CA ALA A 315 -56.25 -4.34 -58.03
C ALA A 315 -56.94 -3.89 -59.33
N GLU A 316 -58.25 -3.70 -59.29
CA GLU A 316 -59.04 -3.22 -60.43
C GLU A 316 -60.19 -2.34 -59.92
N TYR A 317 -60.42 -1.22 -60.59
CA TYR A 317 -61.53 -0.31 -60.31
C TYR A 317 -62.55 -0.38 -61.44
N THR A 318 -63.69 -1.02 -61.19
CA THR A 318 -64.82 -1.04 -62.14
C THR A 318 -65.85 0.00 -61.78
N VAL A 319 -66.17 0.89 -62.72
CA VAL A 319 -67.16 1.97 -62.53
C VAL A 319 -68.25 1.82 -63.58
N ARG A 320 -69.51 1.82 -63.15
CA ARG A 320 -70.66 1.85 -64.06
C ARG A 320 -71.19 3.27 -64.13
N VAL A 321 -71.23 3.83 -65.33
CA VAL A 321 -71.58 5.23 -65.57
C VAL A 321 -72.87 5.30 -66.37
N PRO A 322 -73.94 5.94 -65.85
CA PRO A 322 -75.16 6.24 -66.61
C PRO A 322 -74.86 7.14 -67.82
N GLU A 323 -75.63 6.97 -68.91
CA GLU A 323 -75.40 7.71 -70.16
C GLU A 323 -75.68 9.22 -70.05
N ASP A 324 -76.43 9.64 -69.03
CA ASP A 324 -76.87 11.00 -68.77
C ASP A 324 -76.02 11.75 -67.72
N VAL A 325 -74.85 11.21 -67.35
CA VAL A 325 -73.96 11.83 -66.36
C VAL A 325 -73.48 13.21 -66.83
N PRO A 326 -73.65 14.27 -66.01
CA PRO A 326 -73.19 15.62 -66.35
C PRO A 326 -71.66 15.72 -66.51
N VAL A 327 -71.23 16.61 -67.41
CA VAL A 327 -69.81 16.94 -67.60
C VAL A 327 -69.20 17.51 -66.32
N GLY A 328 -68.03 16.99 -65.93
CA GLY A 328 -67.31 17.37 -64.70
C GLY A 328 -67.67 16.53 -63.48
N SER A 329 -68.53 15.52 -63.62
CA SER A 329 -68.84 14.59 -62.52
C SER A 329 -67.62 13.71 -62.17
N VAL A 330 -67.34 13.54 -60.88
CA VAL A 330 -66.32 12.60 -60.39
C VAL A 330 -66.87 11.18 -60.52
N LEU A 331 -66.27 10.39 -61.41
CA LEU A 331 -66.70 9.01 -61.66
C LEU A 331 -66.12 8.02 -60.65
N VAL A 332 -64.86 8.23 -60.26
CA VAL A 332 -64.13 7.37 -59.33
C VAL A 332 -63.11 8.18 -58.57
N THR A 333 -62.88 7.81 -57.32
CA THR A 333 -61.75 8.27 -56.52
C THR A 333 -60.90 7.05 -56.22
N VAL A 334 -59.65 7.08 -56.65
CA VAL A 334 -58.68 6.03 -56.37
C VAL A 334 -57.75 6.50 -55.27
N THR A 335 -57.25 5.56 -54.48
CA THR A 335 -56.33 5.84 -53.37
C THR A 335 -55.19 4.84 -53.43
N ALA A 336 -53.96 5.33 -53.40
CA ALA A 336 -52.76 4.54 -53.18
C ALA A 336 -52.05 5.00 -51.90
N THR A 337 -51.40 4.06 -51.23
CA THR A 337 -50.61 4.27 -50.03
C THR A 337 -49.20 3.76 -50.25
N ASP A 338 -48.24 4.45 -49.67
CA ASP A 338 -46.84 4.09 -49.67
C ASP A 338 -46.38 4.03 -48.21
N ALA A 339 -45.56 3.03 -47.87
CA ALA A 339 -45.18 2.73 -46.49
C ALA A 339 -44.02 3.61 -45.98
N ASP A 340 -43.25 4.19 -46.91
CA ASP A 340 -42.08 4.99 -46.61
C ASP A 340 -42.42 6.32 -45.91
N GLU A 341 -41.41 6.97 -45.33
CA GLU A 341 -41.53 8.21 -44.58
C GLU A 341 -41.45 9.48 -45.45
N GLY A 342 -42.23 10.49 -45.08
CA GLY A 342 -42.08 11.85 -45.61
C GLY A 342 -42.32 11.95 -47.12
N LEU A 343 -41.28 12.33 -47.88
CA LEU A 343 -41.38 12.51 -49.33
C LEU A 343 -41.39 11.18 -50.08
N ASN A 344 -40.79 10.13 -49.51
CA ASN A 344 -40.78 8.80 -50.13
C ASN A 344 -42.20 8.22 -50.13
N GLY A 345 -42.93 8.41 -49.03
CA GLY A 345 -44.34 8.03 -48.93
C GLY A 345 -45.34 8.93 -49.66
N HIS A 346 -44.90 10.01 -50.35
CA HIS A 346 -45.81 10.99 -50.94
C HIS A 346 -46.30 10.58 -52.34
N VAL A 347 -47.54 10.13 -52.43
CA VAL A 347 -48.16 9.70 -53.68
C VAL A 347 -48.66 10.87 -54.54
N LYS A 348 -48.31 10.87 -55.83
CA LYS A 348 -48.82 11.82 -56.84
C LYS A 348 -49.51 11.09 -57.99
N TYR A 349 -50.79 11.42 -58.22
CA TYR A 349 -51.59 10.89 -59.33
C TYR A 349 -51.39 11.74 -60.60
N THR A 350 -51.36 11.11 -61.77
CA THR A 350 -51.18 11.76 -63.09
C THR A 350 -52.19 11.30 -64.11
#